data_AF-A0A923A320-F1
#
_entry.id   AF-A0A923A320-F1
#
_cell.length_a   1.000
_cell.length_b   1.000
_cell.length_c   1.000
_cell.angle_alpha   90.00
_cell.angle_beta   90.00
_cell.angle_gamma   90.00
#
_symmetry.space_group_name_H-M   'P 1'
#
loop_
_entity.id
_entity.type
_entity.pdbx_description
1 polymer ?
#
loop_
_entity_poly.entity_id
_entity_poly.type
_entity_poly.pdbx_seq_one_letter_code
_entity_poly.pdbx_strand_id
1 'polypeptide(L)' 'MQNRKTQKERRDEMRERLMKATINCLHQYGYHGASLPRILAEAGVSRGAWSHHFKTKKELIAEAARESLFKSSVQQA' A
#
# COMPACT_ATOMS: atom_id res chain seq x y z
N MET A 1 -25.26 13.83 -8.85
CA MET A 1 -25.45 12.57 -8.11
C MET A 1 -24.10 11.90 -7.93
N GLN A 2 -23.56 11.81 -6.72
CA GLN A 2 -22.34 11.02 -6.51
C GLN A 2 -22.70 9.54 -6.51
N ASN A 3 -22.17 8.79 -7.47
CA ASN A 3 -22.38 7.35 -7.57
C ASN A 3 -21.78 6.68 -6.32
N ARG A 4 -22.58 5.93 -5.57
CA ARG A 4 -22.13 5.30 -4.32
C ARG A 4 -21.17 4.17 -4.68
N LYS A 5 -19.88 4.37 -4.41
CA LYS A 5 -18.87 3.33 -4.62
C LYS A 5 -19.27 2.02 -3.95
N THR A 6 -19.18 0.94 -4.71
CA THR A 6 -19.38 -0.44 -4.28
C THR A 6 -18.37 -0.83 -3.21
N GLN A 7 -18.66 -1.90 -2.48
CA GLN A 7 -17.73 -2.43 -1.47
C GLN A 7 -16.40 -2.87 -2.11
N LYS A 8 -16.45 -3.43 -3.33
CA LYS A 8 -15.26 -3.85 -4.07
C LYS A 8 -14.36 -2.66 -4.39
N GLU A 9 -14.90 -1.60 -4.96
CA GLU A 9 -14.14 -0.38 -5.29
C GLU A 9 -13.45 0.23 -4.07
N ARG A 10 -14.14 0.32 -2.93
CA ARG A 10 -13.55 0.84 -1.68
C ARG A 10 -12.38 -0.03 -1.18
N ARG A 11 -12.50 -1.34 -1.35
CA ARG A 11 -11.47 -2.31 -0.98
C ARG A 11 -10.27 -2.16 -1.90
N ASP A 12 -10.49 -2.07 -3.20
CA ASP A 12 -9.43 -1.90 -4.20
C ASP A 12 -8.69 -0.57 -3.99
N GLU A 13 -9.41 0.54 -3.74
CA GLU A 13 -8.83 1.84 -3.38
C GLU A 13 -8.01 1.79 -2.08
N MET A 14 -8.48 1.05 -1.07
CA MET A 14 -7.71 0.87 0.17
C MET A 14 -6.40 0.13 -0.09
N ARG A 15 -6.44 -0.93 -0.90
CA ARG A 15 -5.23 -1.67 -1.29
C ARG A 15 -4.25 -0.76 -2.03
N GLU A 16 -4.73 0.04 -2.98
CA GLU A 16 -3.88 0.97 -3.74
C GLU A 16 -3.20 2.00 -2.84
N ARG A 17 -3.95 2.62 -1.90
CA ARG A 17 -3.37 3.57 -0.93
C ARG A 17 -2.29 2.91 -0.07
N LEU A 18 -2.52 1.68 0.41
CA LEU A 18 -1.53 0.93 1.19
C LEU A 18 -0.27 0.64 0.37
N MET A 19 -0.39 0.22 -0.88
CA MET A 19 0.75 -0.03 -1.77
C MET A 19 1.56 1.23 -2.01
N LYS A 20 0.90 2.33 -2.39
CA LYS A 20 1.56 3.61 -2.64
C LYS A 20 2.31 4.13 -1.42
N ALA A 21 1.64 4.14 -0.25
CA ALA A 21 2.27 4.56 1.01
C ALA A 21 3.46 3.67 1.40
N THR A 22 3.36 2.35 1.16
CA THR A 22 4.46 1.41 1.44
C THR A 22 5.67 1.70 0.57
N ILE A 23 5.48 1.89 -0.75
CA ILE A 23 6.56 2.23 -1.69
C ILE A 23 7.24 3.54 -1.29
N ASN A 24 6.45 4.57 -0.99
CA ASN A 24 6.97 5.86 -0.53
C ASN A 24 7.78 5.75 0.76
N CYS A 25 7.25 5.01 1.75
CA CYS A 25 7.95 4.77 3.00
C CYS A 25 9.27 4.02 2.79
N LEU A 26 9.31 3.04 1.88
CA LEU A 26 10.53 2.31 1.54
C LEU A 26 11.56 3.24 0.89
N HIS A 27 11.15 4.11 -0.04
CA HIS A 27 12.04 5.08 -0.67
C HIS A 27 12.58 6.11 0.33
N GLN A 28 11.76 6.60 1.25
CA GLN A 28 12.14 7.67 2.18
C GLN A 28 12.94 7.16 3.39
N TYR A 29 12.60 5.97 3.93
CA TYR A 29 13.10 5.52 5.23
C TYR A 29 13.79 4.15 5.19
N GLY A 30 13.85 3.50 4.02
CA GLY A 30 14.33 2.14 3.88
C GLY A 30 13.46 1.10 4.61
N TYR A 31 13.85 -0.17 4.51
CA TYR A 31 13.08 -1.29 5.05
C TYR A 31 12.80 -1.18 6.58
N HIS A 32 13.82 -0.80 7.34
CA HIS A 32 13.73 -0.71 8.79
C HIS A 32 12.85 0.49 9.22
N GLY A 33 12.99 1.64 8.56
CA GLY A 33 12.24 2.86 8.88
C GLY A 33 10.79 2.88 8.37
N ALA A 34 10.46 2.06 7.37
CA ALA A 34 9.10 1.85 6.86
C ALA A 34 8.26 1.01 7.84
N SER A 35 7.95 1.53 9.04
CA SER A 35 7.16 0.82 10.05
C SER A 35 5.67 0.76 9.65
N LEU A 36 4.96 -0.26 10.15
CA LEU A 36 3.52 -0.39 9.89
C LEU A 36 2.73 0.86 10.33
N PRO A 37 2.93 1.44 11.53
CA PRO A 37 2.26 2.67 11.91
C PRO A 37 2.50 3.82 10.93
N ARG A 38 3.74 3.97 10.42
CA ARG A 38 4.08 5.01 9.45
C ARG A 38 3.36 4.82 8.13
N ILE A 39 3.38 3.60 7.60
CA ILE A 39 2.70 3.25 6.35
C ILE A 39 1.19 3.51 6.46
N LEU A 40 0.56 3.13 7.58
CA LEU A 40 -0.87 3.34 7.79
C LEU A 40 -1.24 4.81 7.92
N ALA A 41 -0.39 5.60 8.61
CA ALA A 41 -0.56 7.04 8.69
C ALA A 41 -0.47 7.70 7.31
N GLU A 42 0.53 7.32 6.50
CA GLU A 42 0.68 7.84 5.14
C GLU A 42 -0.45 7.40 4.20
N ALA A 43 -0.98 6.18 4.37
CA ALA A 43 -2.11 5.68 3.58
C ALA A 43 -3.46 6.29 3.99
N GLY A 44 -3.55 6.97 5.15
CA GLY A 44 -4.82 7.39 5.74
C GLY A 44 -5.73 6.19 6.04
N VAL A 45 -5.16 5.12 6.61
CA VAL A 45 -5.83 3.85 6.91
C VAL A 45 -5.70 3.56 8.41
N SER A 46 -6.79 3.08 9.03
CA SER A 46 -6.74 2.67 10.44
C SER A 46 -6.04 1.32 10.61
N ARG A 47 -5.55 1.05 11.83
CA ARG A 47 -4.91 -0.24 12.17
C ARG A 47 -5.83 -1.46 12.00
N GLY A 48 -7.14 -1.31 12.08
CA GLY A 48 -8.10 -2.41 11.86
C GLY A 48 -8.48 -2.62 10.40
N ALA A 49 -8.33 -1.59 9.56
CA ALA A 49 -8.82 -1.65 8.19
C ALA A 49 -7.87 -2.40 7.23
N TRP A 50 -6.56 -2.30 7.45
CA TRP A 50 -5.57 -2.94 6.57
C TRP A 50 -5.50 -4.47 6.72
N SER A 51 -5.93 -5.04 7.85
CA SER A 51 -5.80 -6.47 8.15
C SER A 51 -6.61 -7.38 7.22
N HIS A 52 -7.63 -6.82 6.55
CA HIS A 52 -8.38 -7.52 5.51
C HIS A 52 -7.60 -7.69 4.20
N HIS A 53 -6.53 -6.91 4.03
CA HIS A 53 -5.68 -6.91 2.83
C HIS A 53 -4.36 -7.64 3.03
N PHE A 54 -3.72 -7.41 4.18
CA PHE A 54 -2.41 -7.97 4.49
C PHE A 54 -2.40 -8.44 5.93
N LYS A 55 -1.89 -9.65 6.17
CA LYS A 55 -1.81 -10.22 7.51
C LYS A 55 -0.58 -9.72 8.26
N THR A 56 0.48 -9.36 7.53
CA THR A 56 1.75 -8.92 8.12
C THR A 56 2.37 -7.74 7.40
N LYS A 57 3.19 -6.96 8.13
CA LYS A 57 4.04 -5.90 7.53
C LYS A 57 4.95 -6.47 6.44
N LYS A 58 5.47 -7.68 6.63
CA LYS A 58 6.38 -8.33 5.68
C LYS A 58 5.71 -8.62 4.35
N GLU A 59 4.47 -9.16 4.38
CA GLU A 59 3.64 -9.41 3.21
C GLU A 59 3.35 -8.11 2.45
N LEU A 60 2.91 -7.07 3.16
CA LEU A 60 2.67 -5.74 2.59
C LEU A 60 3.90 -5.18 1.87
N ILE A 61 5.08 -5.26 2.51
CA ILE A 61 6.34 -4.77 1.93
C ILE A 61 6.77 -5.61 0.73
N ALA A 62 6.67 -6.94 0.81
CA ALA A 62 7.06 -7.83 -0.28
C ALA A 62 6.22 -7.56 -1.54
N GLU A 63 4.91 -7.38 -1.37
CA GLU A 63 4.01 -7.09 -2.49
C GLU A 63 4.26 -5.69 -3.08
N ALA A 64 4.45 -4.68 -2.23
CA ALA A 64 4.78 -3.32 -2.66
C ALA A 64 6.12 -3.26 -3.42
N ALA A 65 7.15 -3.94 -2.92
CA ALA A 65 8.45 -4.03 -3.57
C ALA A 65 8.35 -4.73 -4.93
N ARG A 66 7.58 -5.84 -5.01
CA ARG A 66 7.33 -6.54 -6.27
C ARG A 66 6.63 -5.65 -7.29
N GLU A 67 5.61 -4.90 -6.87
CA GLU A 67 4.88 -3.98 -7.74
C GLU A 67 5.78 -2.84 -8.22
N SER A 68 6.59 -2.25 -7.35
CA SER A 68 7.52 -1.18 -7.71
C SER A 68 8.58 -1.64 -8.71
N LEU A 69 9.17 -2.83 -8.49
CA LEU A 69 10.15 -3.40 -9.42
C LEU A 69 9.53 -3.64 -10.81
N PHE A 70 8.31 -4.18 -10.85
CA PHE A 70 7.60 -4.40 -12.10
C PHE A 70 7.30 -3.10 -12.86
N LYS A 71 6.86 -2.05 -12.16
CA LYS A 71 6.62 -0.72 -12.76
C LYS A 71 7.90 -0.11 -13.33
N SER A 72 9.01 -0.21 -12.60
CA SER A 72 10.31 0.29 -13.05
C SER A 72 10.88 -0.48 -14.26
N SER A 73 10.57 -1.77 -14.41
CA SER A 73 10.99 -2.56 -15.59
C SER A 73 10.12 -2.31 -16.83
N VAL A 74 8.85 -1.94 -16.65
CA VAL A 74 7.90 -1.68 -17.76
C VAL A 74 8.04 -0.26 -18.31
N GLN A 75 8.48 0.71 -17.50
CA GLN A 75 8.69 2.10 -17.94
C GLN A 75 10.02 2.32 -18.72
N GLN A 76 10.85 1.29 -18.86
CA GLN A 76 12.13 1.36 -19.60
C GLN A 76 12.07 0.72 -21.00
N ALA A 77 10.88 0.33 -21.47
CA ALA A 77 10.63 -0.20 -22.82
C ALA A 77 9.73 0.76 -23.61
#